data_AF-A0A1J5LX38-F1
#
_entry.id   AF-A0A1J5LX38-F1
#
_cell.length_a   1.000
_cell.length_b   1.000
_cell.length_c   1.000
_cell.angle_alpha   90.00
_cell.angle_beta   90.00
_cell.angle_gamma   90.00
#
_symmetry.space_group_name_H-M   'P 1'
#
loop_
_entity.id
_entity.type
_entity.pdbx_description
1 polymer ?
#
loop_
_entity_poly.entity_id
_entity_poly.type
_entity_poly.pdbx_seq_one_letter_code
_entity_poly.pdbx_strand_id
1 'polypeptide(L)'
;MYSKDFERETVTTGDAALQQTAWSSASDQDRMDTEMAIQLRILLTPQFKKAKTWSELRSGLQVAGFYMKRSKGHMHIYDSASHVQICNCAFLGFPSKDLEERFKRVLPVRKPVRQLGGVQH
;
A
#
# COMPACT_ATOMS: atom_id res chain seq x y z
N MET A 1 -21.24 -45.96 18.51
CA MET A 1 -20.46 -44.77 18.88
C MET A 1 -20.09 -44.06 17.59
N TYR A 2 -20.74 -42.95 17.27
CA TYR A 2 -20.52 -42.18 16.04
C TYR A 2 -19.86 -40.87 16.46
N SER A 3 -18.58 -40.69 16.15
CA SER A 3 -17.85 -39.45 16.43
C SER A 3 -18.47 -38.32 15.63
N LYS A 4 -18.98 -37.32 16.34
CA LYS A 4 -19.67 -36.16 15.80
C LYS A 4 -18.84 -34.92 16.09
N ASP A 5 -17.60 -34.87 15.60
CA ASP A 5 -16.69 -33.75 15.89
C ASP A 5 -15.67 -33.56 14.76
N PHE A 6 -16.11 -33.06 13.59
CA PHE A 6 -15.26 -32.19 12.76
C PHE A 6 -16.04 -31.45 11.66
N GLU A 7 -17.19 -30.86 11.98
CA GLU A 7 -17.65 -29.71 11.18
C GLU A 7 -17.15 -28.47 11.91
N ARG A 8 -15.95 -28.01 11.53
CA ARG A 8 -15.48 -26.67 11.89
C ARG A 8 -16.36 -25.68 11.12
N GLU A 9 -17.52 -25.42 11.70
CA GLU A 9 -18.46 -24.40 11.28
C GLU A 9 -17.74 -23.05 11.36
N THR A 10 -17.38 -22.49 10.21
CA THR A 10 -16.89 -21.11 10.13
C THR A 10 -18.09 -20.21 10.40
N VAL A 11 -18.26 -19.86 11.68
CA VAL A 11 -19.24 -18.87 12.12
C VAL A 11 -18.90 -17.53 11.47
N THR A 12 -19.52 -17.25 10.33
CA THR A 12 -19.56 -15.94 9.70
C THR A 12 -20.65 -15.10 10.38
N THR A 13 -20.32 -14.59 11.57
CA THR A 13 -21.10 -13.50 12.18
C THR A 13 -20.88 -12.24 11.34
N GLY A 14 -21.94 -11.81 10.65
CA GLY A 14 -21.94 -10.67 9.76
C GLY A 14 -21.80 -9.33 10.49
N ASP A 15 -20.99 -8.44 9.92
CA ASP A 15 -21.38 -7.16 9.31
C ASP A 15 -20.12 -6.63 8.59
N ALA A 16 -20.16 -6.46 7.27
CA ALA A 16 -19.01 -6.23 6.38
C ALA A 16 -17.95 -7.36 6.36
N ALA A 17 -18.22 -8.44 5.62
CA ALA A 17 -17.16 -9.36 5.20
C ALA A 17 -16.17 -8.58 4.31
N LEU A 18 -15.11 -8.02 4.91
CA LEU A 18 -13.94 -7.53 4.19
C LEU A 18 -13.58 -8.60 3.15
N GLN A 19 -13.45 -8.20 1.89
CA GLN A 19 -13.20 -9.14 0.80
C GLN A 19 -11.97 -9.98 1.17
N GLN A 20 -12.17 -11.28 1.40
CA GLN A 20 -11.08 -12.16 1.76
C GLN A 20 -10.13 -12.26 0.56
N THR A 21 -8.92 -11.75 0.72
CA THR A 21 -7.84 -11.87 -0.27
C THR A 21 -6.75 -12.79 0.27
N ALA A 22 -5.80 -13.18 -0.60
CA ALA A 22 -4.62 -13.90 -0.15
C ALA A 22 -3.88 -13.14 0.99
N TRP A 23 -3.95 -11.80 0.97
CA TRP A 23 -3.36 -10.94 2.01
C TRP A 23 -4.11 -11.00 3.33
N SER A 24 -5.45 -11.02 3.31
CA SER A 24 -6.23 -11.13 4.56
C SER A 24 -6.01 -12.48 5.23
N SER A 25 -6.03 -13.56 4.46
CA SER A 25 -5.78 -14.91 4.97
C SER A 25 -4.35 -15.07 5.51
N ALA A 26 -3.35 -14.48 4.84
CA ALA A 26 -1.97 -14.50 5.32
C ALA A 26 -1.77 -13.65 6.59
N SER A 27 -2.43 -12.49 6.68
CA SER A 27 -2.39 -11.62 7.87
C SER A 27 -3.04 -12.30 9.08
N ASP A 28 -4.23 -12.89 8.92
CA ASP A 28 -4.96 -13.53 10.02
C ASP A 28 -4.22 -14.74 10.60
N GLN A 29 -3.42 -15.40 9.78
CA GLN A 29 -2.64 -16.57 10.17
C GLN A 29 -1.19 -16.24 10.56
N ASP A 30 -0.77 -14.97 10.47
CA ASP A 30 0.63 -14.52 10.61
C ASP A 30 1.60 -15.30 9.69
N ARG A 31 1.16 -15.57 8.45
CA ARG A 31 1.84 -16.45 7.47
C ARG A 31 2.39 -15.73 6.25
N MET A 32 2.93 -14.52 6.41
CA MET A 32 3.62 -13.91 5.28
C MET A 32 4.92 -14.69 4.99
N ASP A 33 4.88 -15.60 4.02
CA ASP A 33 6.04 -16.39 3.64
C ASP A 33 7.00 -15.64 2.71
N THR A 34 8.20 -16.20 2.55
CA THR A 34 9.26 -15.63 1.72
C THR A 34 8.86 -15.51 0.25
N GLU A 35 8.07 -16.45 -0.28
CA GLU A 35 7.64 -16.43 -1.68
C GLU A 35 6.66 -15.28 -1.92
N MET A 36 5.65 -15.12 -1.05
CA MET A 36 4.70 -14.00 -1.08
C MET A 36 5.43 -12.65 -0.97
N ALA A 37 6.42 -12.55 -0.08
CA ALA A 37 7.25 -11.35 0.06
C ALA A 37 8.03 -11.02 -1.23
N ILE A 38 8.62 -12.04 -1.87
CA ILE A 38 9.35 -11.89 -3.14
C ILE A 38 8.39 -11.45 -4.26
N GLN A 39 7.24 -12.11 -4.39
CA GLN A 39 6.23 -11.76 -5.40
C GLN A 39 5.74 -10.32 -5.22
N LEU A 40 5.43 -9.91 -3.99
CA LEU A 40 5.04 -8.54 -3.69
C LEU A 40 6.15 -7.54 -4.06
N ARG A 41 7.40 -7.85 -3.71
CA ARG A 41 8.55 -7.01 -4.04
C ARG A 41 8.72 -6.85 -5.54
N ILE A 42 8.62 -7.94 -6.31
CA ILE A 42 8.69 -7.92 -7.78
C ILE A 42 7.59 -7.01 -8.34
N LEU A 43 6.36 -7.18 -7.87
CA LEU A 43 5.20 -6.43 -8.34
C LEU A 43 5.31 -4.91 -8.06
N LEU A 44 5.77 -4.53 -6.86
CA LEU A 44 5.78 -3.14 -6.42
C LEU A 44 7.06 -2.38 -6.78
N THR A 45 8.18 -3.08 -7.00
CA THR A 45 9.48 -2.45 -7.33
C THR A 45 9.40 -1.44 -8.48
N PRO A 46 8.69 -1.70 -9.60
CA PRO A 46 8.55 -0.72 -10.67
C PRO A 46 7.89 0.58 -10.21
N GLN A 47 6.87 0.52 -9.34
CA GLN A 47 6.18 1.70 -8.83
C GLN A 47 7.10 2.52 -7.93
N PHE A 48 7.83 1.85 -7.03
CA PHE A 48 8.81 2.49 -6.16
C PHE A 48 10.00 3.09 -6.90
N LYS A 49 10.48 2.47 -7.99
CA LYS A 49 11.62 2.98 -8.76
C LYS A 49 11.25 4.12 -9.71
N LYS A 50 10.08 4.06 -10.35
CA LYS A 50 9.65 5.04 -11.36
C LYS A 50 9.10 6.32 -10.76
N ALA A 51 8.44 6.25 -9.60
CA ALA A 51 7.84 7.42 -8.97
C ALA A 51 8.89 8.49 -8.63
N LYS A 52 8.57 9.75 -8.92
CA LYS A 52 9.35 10.94 -8.59
C LYS A 52 8.70 11.75 -7.47
N THR A 53 7.42 11.53 -7.22
CA THR A 53 6.66 12.20 -6.16
C THR A 53 5.83 11.21 -5.35
N TRP A 54 5.41 11.63 -4.16
CA TRP A 54 4.46 10.87 -3.34
C TRP A 54 3.13 10.60 -4.05
N SER A 55 2.67 11.54 -4.89
CA SER A 55 1.42 11.39 -5.63
C SER A 55 1.54 10.30 -6.68
N GLU A 56 2.62 10.30 -7.47
CA GLU A 56 2.90 9.26 -8.46
C GLU A 56 3.03 7.88 -7.82
N LEU A 57 3.74 7.78 -6.68
CA LEU A 57 3.87 6.51 -5.97
C LEU A 57 2.50 6.01 -5.49
N ARG A 58 1.68 6.89 -4.92
CA ARG A 58 0.33 6.52 -4.46
C ARG A 58 -0.54 6.03 -5.61
N SER A 59 -0.56 6.75 -6.73
CA SER A 59 -1.32 6.34 -7.92
C SER A 59 -0.82 5.01 -8.49
N GLY A 60 0.50 4.81 -8.57
CA GLY A 60 1.09 3.56 -9.04
C GLY A 60 0.76 2.36 -8.15
N LEU A 61 0.76 2.56 -6.83
CA LEU A 61 0.33 1.52 -5.88
C LEU A 61 -1.18 1.21 -6.03
N GLN A 62 -2.02 2.24 -6.17
CA GLN A 62 -3.47 2.05 -6.33
C GLN A 62 -3.81 1.24 -7.59
N VAL A 63 -3.13 1.51 -8.71
CA VAL A 63 -3.26 0.72 -9.94
C VAL A 63 -2.85 -0.73 -9.72
N ALA A 64 -1.87 -0.99 -8.86
CA ALA A 64 -1.43 -2.34 -8.50
C ALA A 64 -2.32 -3.02 -7.45
N GLY A 65 -3.38 -2.36 -6.95
CA GLY A 65 -4.27 -2.90 -5.91
C GLY A 65 -3.81 -2.64 -4.48
N PHE A 66 -2.87 -1.71 -4.26
CA PHE A 66 -2.33 -1.42 -2.93
C PHE A 66 -2.42 0.07 -2.56
N TYR A 67 -2.37 0.36 -1.28
CA TYR A 67 -2.13 1.72 -0.79
C TYR A 67 -1.12 1.71 0.34
N MET A 68 -0.72 2.91 0.77
CA MET A 68 0.26 3.06 1.83
C MET A 68 -0.18 4.11 2.86
N LYS A 69 0.12 3.85 4.13
CA LYS A 69 -0.20 4.74 5.25
C LYS A 69 0.99 4.82 6.22
N ARG A 70 1.17 5.97 6.86
CA ARG A 70 2.09 6.09 8.00
C ARG A 70 1.47 5.52 9.26
N SER A 71 2.20 4.64 9.94
CA SER A 71 1.87 4.15 11.27
C SER A 71 3.15 4.07 12.10
N LYS A 72 3.13 4.61 13.33
CA LYS A 72 4.28 4.61 14.26
C LYS A 72 5.62 5.07 13.63
N GLY A 73 5.58 6.04 12.71
CA GLY A 73 6.78 6.56 12.03
C GLY A 73 7.27 5.75 10.82
N HIS A 74 6.63 4.64 10.49
CA HIS A 74 6.96 3.81 9.33
C HIS A 74 5.88 3.90 8.26
N MET A 75 6.27 3.72 6.99
CA MET A 75 5.33 3.56 5.88
C MET A 75 4.98 2.09 5.75
N HIS A 76 3.69 1.77 5.76
CA HIS A 76 3.17 0.42 5.61
C HIS A 76 2.36 0.29 4.32
N ILE A 77 2.44 -0.88 3.70
CA ILE A 77 1.63 -1.30 2.56
C ILE A 77 0.39 -2.00 3.06
N TYR A 78 -0.73 -1.69 2.41
CA TYR A 78 -2.02 -2.29 2.65
C TYR A 78 -2.60 -2.81 1.35
N ASP A 79 -3.31 -3.93 1.44
CA ASP A 79 -4.15 -4.43 0.35
C ASP A 79 -5.39 -3.53 0.21
N SER A 80 -5.73 -3.12 -1.01
CA SER A 80 -6.86 -2.19 -1.22
C SER A 80 -8.22 -2.85 -1.09
N ALA A 81 -8.30 -4.16 -1.29
CA ALA A 81 -9.56 -4.90 -1.22
C ALA A 81 -9.92 -5.31 0.22
N SER A 82 -8.96 -5.87 0.97
CA SER A 82 -9.18 -6.32 2.35
C SER A 82 -8.78 -5.31 3.42
N HIS A 83 -8.08 -4.22 3.05
CA HIS A 83 -7.56 -3.21 3.97
C HIS A 83 -6.58 -3.73 5.05
N VAL A 84 -6.07 -4.95 4.91
CA VAL A 84 -5.10 -5.51 5.85
C VAL A 84 -3.72 -4.90 5.65
N GLN A 85 -2.99 -4.73 6.76
CA GLN A 85 -1.60 -4.31 6.72
C GLN A 85 -0.73 -5.50 6.30
N ILE A 86 0.01 -5.35 5.21
CA ILE A 86 0.86 -6.43 4.69
C ILE A 86 2.25 -6.35 5.32
N CYS A 87 3.00 -5.29 5.03
CA CYS A 87 4.35 -5.11 5.53
C CYS A 87 4.74 -3.63 5.57
N ASN A 88 5.88 -3.32 6.18
CA ASN A 88 6.47 -1.99 6.05
C ASN A 88 7.24 -1.86 4.71
N CYS A 89 7.39 -0.65 4.17
CA CYS A 89 8.10 -0.44 2.90
C CYS A 89 9.60 -0.78 3.00
N ALA A 90 10.22 -0.67 4.18
CA ALA A 90 11.63 -1.02 4.38
C ALA A 90 11.89 -2.51 4.18
N PHE A 91 10.94 -3.38 4.53
CA PHE A 91 10.97 -4.82 4.28
C PHE A 91 11.04 -5.15 2.78
N LEU A 92 10.43 -4.33 1.93
CA LEU A 92 10.52 -4.44 0.47
C LEU A 92 11.81 -3.81 -0.10
N GLY A 93 12.67 -3.24 0.74
CA GLY A 93 13.89 -2.53 0.35
C GLY A 93 13.68 -1.06 0.00
N PHE A 94 12.57 -0.45 0.42
CA PHE A 94 12.24 0.96 0.17
C PHE A 94 11.95 1.70 1.48
N PRO A 95 12.97 1.95 2.32
CA PRO A 95 12.77 2.63 3.59
C PRO A 95 12.23 4.06 3.37
N SER A 96 11.37 4.53 4.27
CA SER A 96 10.70 5.84 4.12
C SER A 96 11.68 7.00 3.98
N LYS A 97 12.84 6.94 4.65
CA LYS A 97 13.87 7.98 4.61
C LYS A 97 14.42 8.20 3.20
N ASP A 98 14.71 7.12 2.49
CA ASP A 98 15.23 7.17 1.12
C ASP A 98 14.19 7.74 0.15
N LEU A 99 12.93 7.36 0.33
CA LEU A 99 11.82 7.91 -0.46
C LEU A 99 11.62 9.40 -0.19
N GLU A 100 11.69 9.81 1.09
CA GLU A 100 11.61 11.22 1.46
C GLU A 100 12.77 12.03 0.86
N GLU A 101 13.99 11.53 0.91
CA GLU A 101 15.15 12.20 0.30
C GLU A 101 14.98 12.33 -1.22
N ARG A 102 14.57 11.25 -1.90
CA ARG A 102 14.34 11.26 -3.35
C ARG A 102 13.26 12.24 -3.75
N PHE A 103 12.14 12.27 -3.03
CA PHE A 103 11.00 13.13 -3.39
C PHE A 103 11.22 14.59 -2.96
N LYS A 104 12.05 14.87 -1.94
CA LYS A 104 12.47 16.24 -1.59
C LYS A 104 13.35 16.89 -2.66
N ARG A 105 14.17 16.10 -3.37
CA ARG A 105 15.00 16.60 -4.49
C ARG A 105 14.15 17.07 -5.68
N VAL A 106 12.90 16.64 -5.77
CA VAL A 106 11.95 17.07 -6.81
C VAL A 106 11.17 18.27 -6.27
N LEU A 107 11.82 19.44 -6.22
CA LEU A 107 11.13 20.70 -5.92
C LEU A 107 10.05 20.97 -6.99
N PRO A 108 8.93 21.61 -6.62
CA PRO A 108 7.87 21.91 -7.57
C PRO A 108 8.38 22.87 -8.64
N VAL A 109 8.22 22.49 -9.91
CA VAL A 109 8.25 23.46 -11.02
C VAL A 109 7.10 24.43 -10.74
N ARG A 110 7.43 25.61 -10.19
CA ARG A 110 6.47 26.71 -10.09
C ARG A 110 5.99 26.98 -11.52
N LYS A 111 4.72 26.69 -11.83
CA LYS A 111 4.12 27.28 -13.03
C LYS A 111 4.17 28.79 -12.83
N PRO A 112 4.74 29.58 -13.76
CA PRO A 112 4.69 31.03 -13.63
C PRO A 112 3.21 31.42 -13.55
N VAL A 113 2.84 32.06 -12.44
CA VAL A 113 1.59 32.80 -12.34
C VAL A 113 1.61 33.79 -13.49
N ARG A 114 0.73 33.60 -14.49
CA ARG A 114 0.41 34.68 -15.42
C ARG A 114 -0.24 35.77 -14.60
N GLN A 115 0.57 36.73 -14.13
CA GLN A 115 0.05 38.03 -13.73
C GLN A 115 -0.49 38.67 -15.00
N LEU A 116 -1.79 38.52 -15.24
CA LEU A 116 -2.53 39.48 -16.04
C LEU A 116 -2.81 40.66 -15.13
N GLY A 117 -1.79 41.50 -14.93
CA GLY A 117 -1.99 42.88 -14.57
C GLY A 117 -2.38 43.65 -15.83
N GLY A 118 -3.39 44.51 -15.72
CA GLY A 118 -3.82 45.35 -16.84
C GLY A 118 -5.14 46.04 -16.58
N VAL A 119 -5.10 47.03 -15.69
CA VAL A 119 -6.11 48.09 -15.50
C VAL A 119 -6.43 48.76 -16.84
N GLN A 120 -7.66 49.25 -17.05
CA GLN A 120 -7.95 50.66 -17.38
C GLN A 120 -9.35 50.92 -18.00
N HIS A 121 -9.99 51.93 -17.40
CA HIS A 121 -11.09 52.83 -17.82
C HIS A 121 -12.53 52.31 -17.95
#